data_AF-A0A950NYG5-F1
#
_entry.id   AF-A0A950NYG5-F1
#
_cell.length_a   1.000
_cell.length_b   1.000
_cell.length_c   1.000
_cell.angle_alpha   90.00
_cell.angle_beta   90.00
_cell.angle_gamma   90.00
#
_symmetry.space_group_name_H-M   'P 1'
#
loop_
_entity.id
_entity.type
_entity.pdbx_description
1 polymer ?
#
loop_
_entity_poly.entity_id
_entity_poly.type
_entity_poly.pdbx_seq_one_letter_code
_entity_poly.pdbx_strand_id
1 'polypeptide(L)'
;AARGGASVAVGPPSAYRPTLWLDDAAAAIAAALRTPAGTYNIADTDPPTNAEIDAALAAAVGVEALRPRPPQDGPLARSQRVSSRRLREASGWAPSMRAGTESWGRIAA
;
A
#
# COMPACT_ATOMS: atom_id res chain seq x y z
N ALA A 1 3.32 -13.10 12.13
CA ALA A 1 3.41 -11.83 12.89
C ALA A 1 2.02 -11.32 13.26
N ALA A 2 1.18 -10.91 12.31
CA ALA A 2 -0.13 -10.30 12.58
C ALA A 2 -1.11 -11.19 13.38
N ARG A 3 -1.24 -12.49 13.05
CA ARG A 3 -2.01 -13.44 13.87
C ARG A 3 -1.50 -13.58 15.32
N GLY A 4 -0.22 -13.25 15.55
CA GLY A 4 0.38 -13.15 16.89
C GLY A 4 0.24 -11.77 17.53
N GLY A 5 -0.51 -10.84 16.91
CA GLY A 5 -0.75 -9.48 17.40
C GLY A 5 0.41 -8.51 17.22
N ALA A 6 1.33 -8.74 16.29
CA ALA A 6 2.47 -7.84 16.05
C ALA A 6 2.36 -7.13 14.69
N SER A 7 2.55 -5.81 14.70
CA SER A 7 2.65 -4.97 13.50
C SER A 7 3.89 -5.34 12.69
N VAL A 8 3.83 -5.12 11.38
CA VAL A 8 4.97 -5.22 10.46
C VAL A 8 5.40 -3.86 9.90
N ALA A 9 4.74 -2.78 10.33
CA ALA A 9 5.09 -1.43 9.92
C ALA A 9 6.52 -1.07 10.34
N VAL A 10 7.20 -0.37 9.44
CA VAL A 10 8.50 0.25 9.68
C VAL A 10 8.25 1.76 9.69
N GLY A 11 8.66 2.43 10.76
CA GLY A 11 8.39 3.86 10.97
C GLY A 11 7.17 4.15 11.86
N PRO A 12 6.84 5.45 12.08
CA PRO A 12 5.79 5.83 13.00
C PRO A 12 4.38 5.47 12.47
N PRO A 13 3.37 5.36 13.35
CA PRO A 13 2.00 5.03 12.94
C PRO A 13 1.39 6.02 11.94
N SER A 14 1.80 7.29 11.99
CA SER A 14 1.32 8.36 11.09
C SER A 14 2.04 8.40 9.74
N ALA A 15 3.07 7.58 9.52
CA ALA A 15 3.78 7.57 8.25
C ALA A 15 2.92 6.98 7.13
N TYR A 16 2.90 7.66 5.99
CA TYR A 16 2.25 7.18 4.78
C TYR A 16 3.09 6.09 4.13
N ARG A 17 2.45 4.99 3.76
CA ARG A 17 3.12 3.86 3.11
C ARG A 17 2.44 3.56 1.77
N PRO A 18 3.13 3.78 0.64
CA PRO A 18 2.60 3.41 -0.68
C PRO A 18 2.31 1.92 -0.73
N THR A 19 1.14 1.56 -1.23
CA THR A 19 0.70 0.18 -1.45
C THR A 19 0.10 0.05 -2.84
N LEU A 20 -0.02 -1.17 -3.35
CA LEU A 20 -0.65 -1.47 -4.64
C LEU A 20 -1.07 -2.93 -4.67
N TRP A 21 -2.24 -3.22 -5.23
CA TRP A 21 -2.68 -4.60 -5.44
C TRP A 21 -1.91 -5.22 -6.61
N LEU A 22 -1.61 -6.52 -6.53
CA LEU A 22 -0.75 -7.16 -7.53
C LEU A 22 -1.35 -7.11 -8.94
N ASP A 23 -2.66 -7.32 -9.07
CA ASP A 23 -3.32 -7.26 -10.39
C ASP A 23 -3.36 -5.83 -10.94
N ASP A 24 -3.44 -4.82 -10.06
CA ASP A 24 -3.37 -3.41 -10.46
C ASP A 24 -1.96 -3.07 -10.97
N ALA A 25 -0.91 -3.66 -10.37
CA ALA A 25 0.46 -3.53 -10.86
C ALA A 25 0.63 -4.17 -12.24
N ALA A 26 0.08 -5.37 -12.46
CA ALA A 26 0.11 -6.04 -13.76
C ALA A 26 -0.64 -5.22 -14.83
N ALA A 27 -1.82 -4.69 -14.48
CA ALA A 27 -2.59 -3.82 -15.37
C ALA A 27 -1.82 -2.52 -15.70
N ALA A 28 -1.09 -1.95 -14.74
CA ALA A 28 -0.25 -0.77 -14.97
C ALA A 28 0.87 -1.05 -15.97
N ILE A 29 1.54 -2.20 -15.84
CA ILE A 29 2.58 -2.64 -16.78
C ILE A 29 2.01 -2.81 -18.19
N ALA A 30 0.86 -3.48 -18.32
CA ALA A 30 0.20 -3.66 -19.61
C ALA A 30 -0.27 -2.33 -20.25
N ALA A 31 -0.66 -1.35 -19.43
CA ALA A 31 -0.99 0.00 -19.88
C ALA A 31 0.26 0.77 -20.33
N ALA A 32 1.37 0.65 -19.59
CA ALA A 32 2.61 1.36 -19.86
C ALA A 32 3.21 1.03 -21.23
N LEU A 33 2.98 -0.18 -21.77
CA LEU A 33 3.39 -0.57 -23.13
C LEU A 33 2.85 0.35 -24.24
N ARG A 34 1.78 1.10 -23.97
CA ARG A 34 1.16 2.06 -24.92
C ARG A 34 1.40 3.52 -24.54
N THR A 35 2.22 3.79 -23.51
CA THR A 35 2.51 5.15 -23.04
C THR A 35 3.84 5.67 -23.58
N PRO A 36 4.04 6.99 -23.66
CA PRO A 36 5.35 7.56 -23.98
C PRO A 36 6.43 7.08 -23.00
N ALA A 37 7.65 6.90 -23.50
CA ALA A 37 8.79 6.52 -22.66
C ALA A 37 8.99 7.53 -21.51
N GLY A 38 9.30 7.01 -20.32
CA GLY A 38 9.57 7.82 -19.14
C GLY A 38 9.34 7.06 -17.84
N THR A 39 9.52 7.77 -16.73
CA THR A 39 9.32 7.22 -15.39
C THR A 39 7.89 7.49 -14.92
N TYR A 40 7.21 6.45 -14.46
CA TYR A 40 5.88 6.52 -13.90
C TYR A 40 5.85 5.86 -12.52
N ASN A 41 5.36 6.58 -11.53
CA ASN A 41 5.07 6.00 -10.23
C ASN A 41 3.77 5.20 -10.29
N ILE A 42 3.75 4.01 -9.72
CA ILE A 42 2.57 3.17 -9.61
C ILE A 42 2.32 2.87 -8.13
N ALA A 43 1.20 3.36 -7.63
CA ALA A 43 0.70 3.20 -6.27
C ALA A 43 -0.83 3.37 -6.28
N ASP A 44 -1.47 2.91 -5.21
CA ASP A 44 -2.84 3.24 -4.85
C ASP A 44 -3.06 4.76 -4.88
N THR A 45 -4.27 5.18 -5.26
CA THR A 45 -4.66 6.60 -5.31
C THR A 45 -5.07 7.16 -3.95
N ASP A 46 -5.33 6.30 -2.97
CA ASP A 46 -5.65 6.70 -1.61
C ASP A 46 -4.58 6.18 -0.63
N PRO A 47 -3.50 6.96 -0.38
CA PRO A 47 -2.34 6.48 0.35
C PRO A 47 -2.67 6.30 1.85
N PRO A 48 -2.58 5.07 2.38
CA PRO A 48 -2.82 4.82 3.79
C PRO A 48 -1.62 5.20 4.67
N THR A 49 -1.89 5.43 5.94
CA THR A 49 -0.90 5.45 7.02
C THR A 49 -0.62 4.05 7.54
N ASN A 50 0.52 3.86 8.22
CA ASN A 50 0.83 2.60 8.90
C ASN A 50 -0.26 2.18 9.89
N ALA A 51 -0.85 3.13 10.63
CA ALA A 51 -1.94 2.86 11.57
C ALA A 51 -3.20 2.31 10.88
N GLU A 52 -3.58 2.88 9.73
CA GLU A 52 -4.75 2.42 8.96
C GLU A 52 -4.52 1.01 8.38
N ILE A 53 -3.30 0.73 7.92
CA ILE A 53 -2.94 -0.61 7.44
C ILE A 53 -2.97 -1.62 8.59
N ASP A 54 -2.38 -1.29 9.74
CA ASP A 54 -2.38 -2.17 10.91
C ASP A 54 -3.80 -2.45 11.43
N ALA A 55 -4.68 -1.44 11.42
CA ALA A 55 -6.08 -1.61 11.78
C ALA A 55 -6.82 -2.56 10.81
N ALA A 56 -6.63 -2.38 9.50
CA ALA A 56 -7.22 -3.26 8.50
C ALA A 56 -6.71 -4.70 8.60
N LEU A 57 -5.40 -4.88 8.85
CA LEU A 57 -4.80 -6.18 9.05
C LEU A 57 -5.26 -6.84 10.36
N ALA A 58 -5.40 -6.06 11.45
CA ALA A 58 -5.94 -6.55 12.72
C ALA A 58 -7.36 -7.11 12.55
N ALA A 59 -8.23 -6.35 11.88
CA ALA A 59 -9.58 -6.77 11.53
C ALA A 59 -9.58 -8.05 10.68
N ALA A 60 -8.72 -8.12 9.66
CA ALA A 60 -8.63 -9.29 8.78
C ALA A 60 -8.15 -10.57 9.49
N VAL A 61 -7.32 -10.46 10.54
CA VAL A 61 -6.82 -11.62 11.31
C VAL A 61 -7.57 -11.88 12.62
N GLY A 62 -8.62 -11.10 12.92
CA GLY A 62 -9.48 -11.30 14.09
C GLY A 62 -8.83 -10.95 15.43
N VAL A 63 -8.00 -9.91 15.48
CA VAL A 63 -7.41 -9.38 16.73
C VAL A 63 -7.81 -7.92 16.94
N GLU A 64 -7.87 -7.46 18.20
CA GLU A 64 -8.30 -6.10 18.54
C GLU A 64 -7.37 -5.02 17.99
N ALA A 65 -6.06 -5.21 18.13
CA ALA A 65 -5.04 -4.30 17.62
C ALA A 65 -3.70 -5.02 17.44
N LEU A 66 -2.87 -4.51 16.53
CA LEU A 66 -1.47 -4.94 16.39
C LEU A 66 -0.57 -4.10 17.31
N ARG A 67 0.32 -4.76 18.05
CA ARG A 67 1.34 -4.09 18.86
C ARG A 67 2.40 -3.47 17.94
N PRO A 68 2.74 -2.18 18.12
CA PRO A 68 3.75 -1.51 17.30
C PRO A 68 5.13 -2.13 17.52
N ARG A 69 5.97 -2.05 16.50
CA ARG A 69 7.40 -2.38 16.62
C ARG A 69 8.18 -1.17 17.12
N PRO A 70 9.31 -1.36 17.81
CA PRO A 70 10.28 -0.28 18.02
C PRO A 70 10.61 0.38 16.68
N PRO A 71 10.66 1.72 16.63
CA PRO A 71 10.99 2.43 15.40
C PRO A 71 12.36 1.97 14.91
N GLN A 72 12.43 1.66 13.63
CA GLN A 72 13.68 1.36 12.95
C GLN A 72 13.92 2.49 11.98
N ASP A 73 15.13 3.06 11.99
CA ASP A 73 15.53 4.07 11.02
C ASP A 73 15.86 3.40 9.68
N GLY A 74 15.65 4.13 8.59
CA GLY A 74 16.04 3.69 7.25
C GLY A 74 15.06 4.10 6.16
N PRO A 75 15.36 3.77 4.90
CA PRO A 75 14.53 4.14 3.76
C PRO A 75 13.08 3.67 3.87
N LEU A 76 12.86 2.50 4.48
CA LEU A 76 11.52 1.92 4.67
C LEU A 76 10.69 2.61 5.76
N ALA A 77 11.32 3.37 6.66
CA ALA A 77 10.64 4.12 7.72
C ALA A 77 10.13 5.50 7.25
N ARG A 78 10.52 5.92 6.04
CA ARG A 78 10.15 7.22 5.49
C ARG A 78 8.66 7.25 5.15
N SER A 79 7.99 8.29 5.63
CA SER A 79 6.63 8.61 5.21
C SER A 79 6.63 9.09 3.76
N GLN A 80 5.93 8.38 2.88
CA GLN A 80 5.88 8.67 1.44
C GLN A 80 4.44 8.71 0.93
N ARG A 81 4.09 9.83 0.30
CA ARG A 81 2.86 9.97 -0.48
C ARG A 81 3.24 9.97 -1.95
N VAL A 82 2.94 8.87 -2.64
CA VAL A 82 3.32 8.67 -4.04
C VAL A 82 2.10 8.89 -4.92
N SER A 83 2.26 9.70 -5.97
CA SER A 83 1.19 9.97 -6.92
C SER A 83 1.39 9.20 -8.22
N SER A 84 0.37 8.42 -8.59
CA SER A 84 0.33 7.70 -9.88
C SER A 84 -0.28 8.54 -11.01
N ARG A 85 -0.56 9.83 -10.76
CA ARG A 85 -1.26 10.73 -11.68
C ARG A 85 -0.72 10.68 -13.12
N ARG A 86 0.61 10.71 -13.28
CA ARG A 86 1.25 10.71 -14.60
C ARG A 86 0.88 9.49 -15.45
N LEU A 87 0.84 8.29 -14.87
CA LEU A 87 0.44 7.09 -15.63
C LEU A 87 -1.06 7.15 -15.94
N ARG A 88 -1.86 7.53 -14.94
CA ARG A 88 -3.33 7.58 -15.08
C ARG A 88 -3.75 8.51 -16.21
N GLU A 89 -3.16 9.70 -16.28
CA GLU A 89 -3.42 10.67 -17.35
C GLU A 89 -2.90 10.19 -18.71
N ALA A 90 -1.75 9.51 -18.75
CA ALA A 90 -1.15 9.05 -20.01
C ALA A 90 -1.80 7.78 -20.60
N SER A 91 -2.53 6.99 -19.81
CA SER A 91 -3.00 5.66 -20.23
C SER A 91 -4.46 5.34 -19.91
N GLY A 92 -5.11 6.14 -19.06
CA GLY A 92 -6.42 5.83 -18.50
C GLY A 92 -6.41 4.74 -17.42
N TRP A 93 -5.25 4.15 -17.11
CA TRP A 93 -5.13 3.19 -16.00
C TRP A 93 -5.55 3.82 -14.67
N ALA A 94 -6.15 3.03 -13.79
CA ALA A 94 -6.40 3.37 -12.40
C ALA A 94 -6.41 2.09 -11.56
N PRO A 95 -5.95 2.14 -10.29
CA PRO A 95 -6.06 1.00 -9.40
C PRO A 95 -7.53 0.68 -9.12
N SER A 96 -7.86 -0.60 -9.01
CA SER A 96 -9.21 -1.10 -8.77
C SER A 96 -9.50 -1.36 -7.29
N MET A 97 -8.46 -1.42 -6.45
CA MET A 97 -8.58 -1.74 -5.03
C MET A 97 -7.79 -0.75 -4.17
N ARG A 98 -8.35 -0.41 -3.00
CA ARG A 98 -7.59 0.30 -1.97
C ARG A 98 -6.66 -0.68 -1.25
N ALA A 99 -5.54 -1.00 -1.88
CA ALA A 99 -4.63 -2.07 -1.47
C ALA A 99 -4.16 -1.93 -0.02
N GLY A 100 -4.05 -0.70 0.48
CA GLY A 100 -3.67 -0.40 1.86
C GLY A 100 -4.56 -1.01 2.92
N THR A 101 -5.86 -1.08 2.66
CA THR A 101 -6.89 -1.41 3.66
C THR A 101 -7.82 -2.54 3.23
N GLU A 102 -8.17 -2.63 1.94
CA GLU A 102 -9.10 -3.65 1.43
C GLU A 102 -8.42 -5.00 1.14
N SER A 103 -7.15 -5.00 0.74
CA SER A 103 -6.48 -6.22 0.28
C SER A 103 -6.35 -7.29 1.37
N TRP A 104 -6.24 -6.89 2.64
CA TRP A 104 -6.02 -7.80 3.76
C TRP A 104 -7.16 -8.81 3.94
N GLY A 105 -8.41 -8.40 3.70
CA GLY A 105 -9.54 -9.32 3.73
C GLY A 105 -9.47 -10.41 2.64
N ARG A 106 -8.80 -10.14 1.52
CA ARG A 106 -8.57 -11.14 0.45
C ARG A 106 -7.36 -12.02 0.69
N ILE A 107 -6.33 -11.50 1.38
CA ILE A 107 -5.09 -12.23 1.67
C ILE A 107 -5.24 -13.12 2.91
N ALA A 108 -6.02 -12.69 3.91
CA ALA A 108 -6.14 -13.38 5.19
C ALA A 108 -7.18 -14.49 5.21
N ALA A 109 -8.10 -14.50 4.24
CA ALA A 109 -9.07 -15.58 3.99
C ALA A 109 -8.36 -16.89 3.65
#